data_AF-A0A1J7C6X0-F1
#
_entry.id   AF-A0A1J7C6X0-F1
#
_cell.length_a   1.000
_cell.length_b   1.000
_cell.length_c   1.000
_cell.angle_alpha   90.00
_cell.angle_beta   90.00
_cell.angle_gamma   90.00
#
_symmetry.space_group_name_H-M   'P 1'
#
loop_
_entity.id
_entity.type
_entity.pdbx_description
1 polymer ?
#
loop_
_entity_poly.entity_id
_entity_poly.type
_entity_poly.pdbx_seq_one_letter_code
_entity_poly.pdbx_strand_id
1 'polypeptide(L)'
;MEQVLIALLVFVAVVFGVGVYAAVKAKRALEQRFAQRAPIARRRAEDLALRARTLTRPGTPGRVAQLRLDLRTSLDSTRRVLEAGASTDPQLTEALQLCERLEKQAVELDGELRMLEQEPSTGRERLKTKLPELADRAERIGHAADSLRWAAQDRARHTSEDELTELSREVEMEAGALRHWAPSPVEGNAPRREATAKKRDELKD
;
A
#
# COMPACT_ATOMS: atom_id res chain seq x y z
N MET A 1 46.53 -5.78 -18.83
CA MET A 1 46.30 -4.50 -18.11
C MET A 1 44.97 -3.88 -18.48
N GLU A 2 44.65 -3.77 -19.77
CA GLU A 2 43.40 -3.16 -20.27
C GLU A 2 42.12 -3.87 -19.78
N GLN A 3 42.10 -5.21 -19.77
CA GLN A 3 40.94 -5.98 -19.29
C GLN A 3 40.66 -5.83 -17.79
N VAL A 4 41.70 -5.63 -16.98
CA VAL A 4 41.55 -5.41 -15.53
C VAL A 4 40.94 -4.04 -15.26
N LEU A 5 41.29 -3.06 -16.09
CA LEU A 5 40.77 -1.69 -16.01
C LEU A 5 39.28 -1.63 -16.37
N ILE A 6 38.86 -2.36 -17.41
CA ILE A 6 37.45 -2.46 -17.81
C ILE A 6 36.63 -3.18 -16.74
N ALA A 7 37.14 -4.29 -16.19
CA ALA A 7 36.46 -5.02 -15.12
C ALA A 7 36.27 -4.16 -13.86
N LEU A 8 37.28 -3.36 -13.50
CA LEU A 8 37.19 -2.43 -12.37
C LEU A 8 36.16 -1.32 -12.62
N LEU A 9 36.11 -0.79 -13.84
CA LEU A 9 35.20 0.31 -14.21
C LEU A 9 33.73 -0.17 -14.20
N VAL A 10 33.47 -1.38 -14.73
CA VAL A 10 32.14 -2.01 -14.67
C VAL A 10 31.75 -2.31 -13.22
N PHE A 11 32.68 -2.80 -12.40
CA PHE A 11 32.42 -3.06 -10.98
C PHE A 11 32.03 -1.79 -10.23
N VAL A 12 32.77 -0.69 -10.44
CA VAL A 12 32.44 0.61 -9.83
C VAL A 12 31.09 1.12 -10.33
N ALA A 13 30.78 1.00 -11.62
CA ALA A 13 29.49 1.42 -12.18
C ALA A 13 28.30 0.62 -11.60
N VAL A 14 28.47 -0.70 -11.42
CA VAL A 14 27.45 -1.55 -10.78
C VAL A 14 27.26 -1.19 -9.32
N VAL A 15 28.36 -1.00 -8.57
CA VAL A 15 28.28 -0.60 -7.14
C VAL A 15 27.63 0.78 -6.99
N PHE A 16 27.94 1.74 -7.86
CA PHE A 16 27.31 3.06 -7.84
C PHE A 16 25.85 3.03 -8.28
N GLY A 17 25.52 2.24 -9.31
CA GLY A 17 24.14 2.03 -9.77
C GLY A 17 23.26 1.40 -8.70
N VAL A 18 23.76 0.37 -8.01
CA VAL A 18 23.09 -0.26 -6.87
C VAL A 18 22.98 0.70 -5.68
N GLY A 19 24.01 1.50 -5.41
CA GLY A 19 24.01 2.51 -4.35
C GLY A 19 22.98 3.62 -4.56
N VAL A 20 22.86 4.13 -5.78
CA VAL A 20 21.86 5.15 -6.14
C VAL A 20 20.44 4.56 -6.18
N TYR A 21 20.27 3.33 -6.70
CA TYR A 21 18.99 2.64 -6.71
C TYR A 21 18.51 2.33 -5.28
N ALA A 22 19.40 1.91 -4.39
CA ALA A 22 19.11 1.72 -2.98
C ALA A 22 18.77 3.03 -2.27
N ALA A 23 19.42 4.15 -2.62
CA ALA A 23 19.11 5.47 -2.05
C ALA A 23 17.75 6.01 -2.51
N VAL A 24 17.31 5.73 -3.74
CA VAL A 24 15.98 6.09 -4.23
C VAL A 24 14.89 5.17 -3.64
N LYS A 25 15.18 3.88 -3.45
CA LYS A 25 14.27 2.96 -2.74
C LYS A 25 14.18 3.26 -1.23
N ALA A 26 15.25 3.75 -0.62
CA ALA A 26 15.21 4.19 0.78
C ALA A 26 14.34 5.45 0.97
N LYS A 27 14.20 6.31 -0.05
CA LYS A 27 13.24 7.42 -0.01
C LYS A 27 11.78 6.97 -0.16
N ARG A 28 11.52 5.88 -0.90
CA ARG A 28 10.17 5.28 -1.02
C ARG A 28 9.82 4.32 0.13
N ALA A 29 10.80 3.73 0.80
CA ALA A 29 10.60 2.86 1.97
C ALA A 29 10.41 3.63 3.28
N LEU A 30 10.54 4.97 3.28
CA LEU A 30 10.10 5.78 4.42
C LEU A 30 8.56 5.83 4.54
N GLU A 31 7.82 5.41 3.52
CA GLU A 31 6.34 5.37 3.55
C GLU A 31 5.80 4.03 4.08
N GLN A 32 6.64 2.99 4.15
CA GLN A 32 6.28 1.66 4.66
C GLN A 32 6.72 1.44 6.12
N ARG A 33 6.25 2.30 7.03
CA ARG A 33 6.34 2.05 8.49
C ARG A 33 4.98 1.97 9.18
N PHE A 34 4.01 1.30 8.53
CA PHE A 34 2.72 0.94 9.12
C PHE A 34 2.60 -0.53 9.55
N ALA A 35 3.71 -1.22 9.74
CA ALA A 35 3.71 -2.58 10.31
C ALA A 35 4.64 -2.67 11.51
N GLN A 36 4.34 -1.93 12.59
CA GLN A 36 4.80 -2.28 13.93
C GLN A 36 4.03 -1.50 15.01
N ARG A 37 3.34 -2.26 15.88
CA ARG A 37 2.87 -1.94 17.25
C ARG A 37 1.40 -1.50 17.45
N ALA A 38 0.52 -2.49 17.58
CA ALA A 38 -0.30 -2.56 18.80
C ALA A 38 0.63 -3.05 19.95
N PRO A 39 0.68 -2.47 21.16
CA PRO A 39 -0.24 -1.53 21.79
C PRO A 39 0.47 -0.25 22.29
N ILE A 40 0.14 0.91 21.72
CA ILE A 40 0.52 2.21 22.31
C ILE A 40 -0.69 2.78 23.06
N ALA A 41 -1.00 2.15 24.19
CA ALA A 41 -1.96 2.63 25.18
C ALA A 41 -1.46 3.89 25.94
N ARG A 42 -0.25 4.40 25.63
CA ARG A 42 0.32 5.61 26.26
C ARG A 42 0.22 6.89 25.44
N ARG A 43 0.19 6.84 24.10
CA ARG A 43 -0.10 8.02 23.25
C ARG A 43 -1.59 8.20 22.99
N ARG A 44 -2.37 7.10 23.03
CA ARG A 44 -3.82 7.21 23.16
C ARG A 44 -4.23 7.86 24.48
N ALA A 45 -3.40 7.86 25.53
CA ALA A 45 -3.67 8.60 26.76
C ALA A 45 -3.44 10.11 26.60
N GLU A 46 -2.49 10.53 25.77
CA GLU A 46 -2.29 11.96 25.44
C GLU A 46 -3.36 12.47 24.46
N ASP A 47 -3.78 11.65 23.49
CA ASP A 47 -4.96 11.95 22.65
C ASP A 47 -6.29 11.82 23.43
N LEU A 48 -6.35 11.00 24.48
CA LEU A 48 -7.46 10.99 25.44
C LEU A 48 -7.39 12.18 26.39
N ALA A 49 -6.21 12.72 26.68
CA ALA A 49 -6.04 13.97 27.43
C ALA A 49 -6.40 15.19 26.57
N LEU A 50 -6.09 15.15 25.27
CA LEU A 50 -6.55 16.14 24.30
C LEU A 50 -8.07 16.01 24.02
N ARG A 51 -8.62 14.78 23.89
CA ARG A 51 -10.07 14.52 23.86
C ARG A 51 -10.76 14.88 25.17
N ALA A 52 -10.11 14.70 26.32
CA ALA A 52 -10.60 15.20 27.60
C ALA A 52 -10.62 16.72 27.61
N ARG A 53 -9.67 17.39 26.95
CA ARG A 53 -9.67 18.85 26.77
C ARG A 53 -10.73 19.32 25.76
N THR A 54 -11.07 18.56 24.73
CA THR A 54 -12.27 18.86 23.91
C THR A 54 -13.56 18.61 24.68
N LEU A 55 -13.58 17.63 25.59
CA LEU A 55 -14.65 17.41 26.57
C LEU A 55 -14.66 18.47 27.69
N THR A 56 -13.61 19.30 27.85
CA THR A 56 -13.62 20.47 28.75
C THR A 56 -14.45 21.64 28.21
N ARG A 57 -15.12 21.48 27.05
CA ARG A 57 -16.34 22.23 26.74
C ARG A 57 -17.55 21.31 26.96
N PRO A 58 -18.02 21.15 28.21
CA PRO A 58 -19.18 20.31 28.49
C PRO A 58 -20.40 20.82 27.70
N GLY A 59 -20.93 20.00 26.79
CA GLY A 59 -22.20 20.27 26.09
C GLY A 59 -22.21 19.95 24.59
N THR A 60 -23.37 20.17 23.98
CA THR A 60 -23.67 19.97 22.55
C THR A 60 -22.62 20.54 21.57
N PRO A 61 -22.01 21.72 21.80
CA PRO A 61 -20.99 22.27 20.89
C PRO A 61 -19.70 21.43 20.79
N GLY A 62 -19.28 20.76 21.87
CA GLY A 62 -18.10 19.89 21.84
C GLY A 62 -18.30 18.66 20.94
N ARG A 63 -19.53 18.11 20.93
CA ARG A 63 -19.90 16.99 20.06
C ARG A 63 -19.91 17.40 18.59
N VAL A 64 -20.37 18.61 18.27
CA VAL A 64 -20.31 19.14 16.89
C VAL A 64 -18.86 19.28 16.42
N ALA A 65 -17.99 19.87 17.24
CA ALA A 65 -16.58 20.01 16.89
C ALA A 65 -15.89 18.65 16.63
N GLN A 66 -16.21 17.63 17.43
CA GLN A 66 -15.70 16.28 17.25
C GLN A 66 -16.20 15.65 15.95
N LEU A 67 -17.51 15.75 15.66
CA LEU A 67 -18.11 15.22 14.44
C LEU A 67 -17.45 15.78 13.17
N ARG A 68 -17.22 17.10 13.16
CA ARG A 68 -16.58 17.82 12.05
C ARG A 68 -15.12 17.39 11.88
N LEU A 69 -14.40 17.20 12.98
CA LEU A 69 -13.03 16.71 12.94
C LEU A 69 -12.96 15.29 12.37
N ASP A 70 -13.79 14.37 12.88
CA ASP A 70 -13.78 12.97 12.46
C ASP A 70 -14.13 12.83 10.97
N LEU A 71 -15.15 13.54 10.51
CA LEU A 71 -15.55 13.56 9.11
C LEU A 71 -14.43 14.11 8.20
N ARG A 72 -13.81 15.22 8.60
CA ARG A 72 -12.69 15.82 7.85
C ARG A 72 -11.50 14.86 7.79
N THR A 73 -11.17 14.20 8.89
CA THR A 73 -10.05 13.24 8.94
C THR A 73 -10.31 12.02 8.06
N SER A 74 -11.53 11.47 8.06
CA SER A 74 -11.89 10.35 7.18
C SER A 74 -11.71 10.75 5.71
N LEU A 75 -12.32 11.85 5.27
CA LEU A 75 -12.23 12.33 3.88
C LEU A 75 -10.81 12.67 3.45
N ASP A 76 -10.04 13.41 4.26
CA ASP A 76 -8.63 13.74 3.94
C ASP A 76 -7.78 12.48 3.81
N SER A 77 -7.99 11.49 4.70
CA SER A 77 -7.28 10.22 4.62
C SER A 77 -7.65 9.40 3.38
N THR A 78 -8.93 9.41 2.99
CA THR A 78 -9.42 8.76 1.77
C THR A 78 -8.83 9.42 0.54
N ARG A 79 -8.91 10.75 0.45
CA ARG A 79 -8.37 11.53 -0.66
C ARG A 79 -6.88 11.25 -0.89
N ARG A 80 -6.07 11.27 0.16
CA ARG A 80 -4.63 10.98 0.08
C ARG A 80 -4.33 9.60 -0.49
N VAL A 81 -5.10 8.58 -0.09
CA VAL A 81 -4.94 7.21 -0.58
C VAL A 81 -5.29 7.13 -2.07
N LEU A 82 -6.38 7.79 -2.48
CA LEU A 82 -6.80 7.81 -3.88
C LEU A 82 -5.81 8.57 -4.76
N GLU A 83 -5.36 9.74 -4.34
CA GLU A 83 -4.37 10.57 -5.07
C GLU A 83 -3.03 9.85 -5.24
N ALA A 84 -2.60 9.06 -4.25
CA ALA A 84 -1.35 8.30 -4.32
C ALA A 84 -1.36 7.22 -5.42
N GLY A 85 -2.53 6.67 -5.76
CA GLY A 85 -2.66 5.63 -6.80
C GLY A 85 -3.22 6.13 -8.13
N ALA A 86 -3.79 7.33 -8.18
CA ALA A 86 -4.48 7.86 -9.36
C ALA A 86 -3.61 7.99 -10.62
N SER A 87 -2.29 8.18 -10.46
CA SER A 87 -1.36 8.25 -11.61
C SER A 87 -1.14 6.90 -12.30
N THR A 88 -1.36 5.80 -11.58
CA THR A 88 -1.04 4.44 -12.05
C THR A 88 -2.30 3.69 -12.44
N ASP A 89 -3.43 4.01 -11.84
CA ASP A 89 -4.69 3.29 -12.04
C ASP A 89 -5.87 4.22 -12.37
N PRO A 90 -6.40 4.16 -13.61
CA PRO A 90 -7.55 4.95 -14.03
C PRO A 90 -8.80 4.77 -13.16
N GLN A 91 -9.01 3.59 -12.58
CA GLN A 91 -10.19 3.31 -11.73
C GLN A 91 -10.16 4.11 -10.42
N LEU A 92 -8.96 4.45 -9.92
CA LEU A 92 -8.82 5.34 -8.76
C LEU A 92 -9.16 6.79 -9.09
N THR A 93 -9.08 7.19 -10.36
CA THR A 93 -9.54 8.53 -10.79
C THR A 93 -11.06 8.64 -10.69
N GLU A 94 -11.80 7.59 -11.03
CA GLU A 94 -13.26 7.55 -10.85
C GLU A 94 -13.64 7.57 -9.36
N ALA A 95 -12.93 6.78 -8.54
CA ALA A 95 -13.11 6.81 -7.09
C ALA A 95 -12.80 8.19 -6.47
N LEU A 96 -11.82 8.92 -7.02
CA LEU A 96 -11.50 10.29 -6.60
C LEU A 96 -12.66 11.25 -6.90
N GLN A 97 -13.31 11.13 -8.06
CA GLN A 97 -14.52 11.91 -8.38
C GLN A 97 -15.68 11.60 -7.42
N LEU A 98 -15.83 10.35 -6.98
CA LEU A 98 -16.79 10.00 -5.93
C LEU A 98 -16.43 10.64 -4.59
N CYS A 99 -15.15 10.64 -4.21
CA CYS A 99 -14.66 11.31 -3.00
C CYS A 99 -14.95 12.82 -3.04
N GLU A 100 -14.74 13.49 -4.17
CA GLU A 100 -15.07 14.92 -4.34
C GLU A 100 -16.57 15.20 -4.16
N ARG A 101 -17.45 14.28 -4.58
CA ARG A 101 -18.89 14.39 -4.34
C ARG A 101 -19.22 14.24 -2.86
N LEU A 102 -18.54 13.34 -2.15
CA LEU A 102 -18.67 13.20 -0.69
C LEU A 102 -18.17 14.45 0.04
N GLU A 103 -17.04 15.02 -0.39
CA GLU A 103 -16.50 16.27 0.17
C GLU A 103 -17.49 17.43 0.02
N LYS A 104 -18.15 17.56 -1.13
CA LYS A 104 -19.20 18.58 -1.33
C LYS A 104 -20.36 18.40 -0.34
N GLN A 105 -20.81 17.16 -0.12
CA GLN A 105 -21.84 16.84 0.87
C GLN A 105 -21.38 17.13 2.31
N ALA A 106 -20.10 16.90 2.61
CA ALA A 106 -19.53 17.23 3.91
C ALA A 106 -19.44 18.75 4.13
N VAL A 107 -19.11 19.53 3.11
CA VAL A 107 -19.09 21.01 3.19
C VAL A 107 -20.50 21.57 3.44
N GLU A 108 -21.51 21.03 2.77
CA GLU A 108 -22.91 21.39 2.98
C GLU A 108 -23.34 21.12 4.43
N LEU A 109 -23.05 19.91 4.93
CA LEU A 109 -23.28 19.52 6.33
C LEU A 109 -22.54 20.42 7.33
N ASP A 110 -21.29 20.77 7.04
CA ASP A 110 -20.49 21.68 7.87
C ASP A 110 -21.13 23.08 7.93
N GLY A 111 -21.75 23.53 6.83
CA GLY A 111 -22.53 24.76 6.76
C GLY A 111 -23.75 24.72 7.66
N GLU A 112 -24.54 23.64 7.58
CA GLU A 112 -25.72 23.41 8.43
C GLU A 112 -25.36 23.41 9.92
N LEU A 113 -24.28 22.71 10.29
CA LEU A 113 -23.80 22.66 11.68
C LEU A 113 -23.38 24.04 12.18
N ARG A 114 -22.65 24.82 11.37
CA ARG A 114 -22.23 26.18 11.74
C ARG A 114 -23.40 27.13 11.89
N MET A 115 -24.42 27.03 11.03
CA MET A 115 -25.62 27.85 11.14
C MET A 115 -26.35 27.59 12.45
N LEU A 116 -26.50 26.32 12.85
CA LEU A 116 -27.14 25.95 14.12
C LEU A 116 -26.33 26.37 15.35
N GLU A 117 -24.99 26.37 15.26
CA GLU A 117 -24.12 26.85 16.35
C GLU A 117 -24.18 28.38 16.55
N GLN A 118 -24.52 29.14 15.50
CA GLN A 118 -24.57 30.61 15.53
C GLN A 118 -25.91 31.16 16.04
N GLU A 119 -26.97 30.35 16.09
CA GLU A 119 -28.27 30.78 16.63
C GLU A 119 -28.17 31.07 18.16
N PRO A 120 -28.84 32.12 18.67
CA PRO A 120 -28.83 32.48 20.11
C PRO A 120 -29.53 31.43 20.99
N SER A 121 -29.83 31.68 22.26
CA SER A 121 -30.27 30.67 23.26
C SER A 121 -31.34 29.65 22.81
N THR A 122 -32.24 29.98 21.88
CA THR A 122 -33.19 29.08 21.21
C THR A 122 -32.53 28.04 20.28
N GLY A 123 -31.40 28.39 19.68
CA GLY A 123 -30.55 27.54 18.85
C GLY A 123 -29.94 26.36 19.59
N ARG A 124 -29.70 26.45 20.91
CA ARG A 124 -29.15 25.33 21.69
C ARG A 124 -30.11 24.14 21.82
N GLU A 125 -31.40 24.42 22.00
CA GLU A 125 -32.42 23.36 22.05
C GLU A 125 -32.70 22.80 20.64
N ARG A 126 -32.75 23.66 19.62
CA ARG A 126 -32.84 23.22 18.22
C ARG A 126 -31.65 22.33 17.83
N LEU A 127 -30.43 22.72 18.23
CA LEU A 127 -29.23 21.93 18.00
C LEU A 127 -29.32 20.57 18.70
N LYS A 128 -29.78 20.48 19.96
CA LYS A 128 -29.96 19.17 20.63
C LYS A 128 -30.92 18.26 19.87
N THR A 129 -32.00 18.81 19.31
CA THR A 129 -33.01 18.05 18.56
C THR A 129 -32.51 17.61 17.18
N LYS A 130 -31.76 18.47 16.47
CA LYS A 130 -31.27 18.22 15.11
C LYS A 130 -29.93 17.49 15.03
N LEU A 131 -29.13 17.54 16.09
CA LEU A 131 -27.79 16.97 16.08
C LEU A 131 -27.75 15.45 15.79
N PRO A 132 -28.66 14.60 16.29
CA PRO A 132 -28.65 13.17 15.95
C PRO A 132 -28.81 12.92 14.44
N GLU A 133 -29.74 13.63 13.80
CA GLU A 133 -29.98 13.54 12.35
C GLU A 133 -28.73 13.94 11.54
N LEU A 134 -28.07 15.05 11.93
CA LEU A 134 -26.84 15.51 11.30
C LEU A 134 -25.66 14.57 11.55
N ALA A 135 -25.61 13.95 12.73
CA ALA A 135 -24.61 12.94 13.07
C ALA A 135 -24.78 11.68 12.21
N ASP A 136 -26.00 11.20 12.02
CA ASP A 136 -26.27 10.06 11.13
C ASP A 136 -25.87 10.35 9.68
N ARG A 137 -26.14 11.58 9.18
CA ARG A 137 -25.69 12.00 7.84
C ARG A 137 -24.17 12.02 7.76
N ALA A 138 -23.48 12.56 8.77
CA ALA A 138 -22.01 12.56 8.84
C ALA A 138 -21.43 11.15 8.85
N GLU A 139 -22.02 10.24 9.64
CA GLU A 139 -21.59 8.85 9.74
C GLU A 139 -21.73 8.12 8.40
N ARG A 140 -22.84 8.33 7.68
CA ARG A 140 -23.03 7.75 6.34
C ARG A 140 -22.00 8.26 5.33
N ILE A 141 -21.66 9.55 5.36
CA ILE A 141 -20.61 10.11 4.50
C ILE A 141 -19.25 9.53 4.88
N GLY A 142 -18.92 9.49 6.17
CA GLY A 142 -17.68 8.92 6.68
C GLY A 142 -17.53 7.44 6.33
N HIS A 143 -18.60 6.65 6.47
CA HIS A 143 -18.59 5.24 6.12
C HIS A 143 -18.40 5.01 4.61
N ALA A 144 -19.00 5.86 3.77
CA ALA A 144 -18.78 5.82 2.32
C ALA A 144 -17.33 6.16 1.97
N ALA A 145 -16.75 7.18 2.62
CA ALA A 145 -15.35 7.57 2.44
C ALA A 145 -14.39 6.47 2.91
N ASP A 146 -14.66 5.84 4.05
CA ASP A 146 -13.88 4.73 4.58
C ASP A 146 -13.96 3.50 3.66
N SER A 147 -15.12 3.23 3.07
CA SER A 147 -15.30 2.16 2.09
C SER A 147 -14.46 2.39 0.83
N LEU A 148 -14.44 3.62 0.30
CA LEU A 148 -13.56 4.00 -0.82
C LEU A 148 -12.09 3.79 -0.48
N ARG A 149 -11.67 4.22 0.72
CA ARG A 149 -10.30 4.06 1.20
C ARG A 149 -9.90 2.60 1.33
N TRP A 150 -10.78 1.77 1.89
CA TRP A 150 -10.53 0.34 2.03
C TRP A 150 -10.40 -0.34 0.66
N ALA A 151 -11.31 -0.06 -0.28
CA ALA A 151 -11.24 -0.58 -1.64
C ALA A 151 -9.94 -0.17 -2.37
N ALA A 152 -9.52 1.09 -2.22
CA ALA A 152 -8.27 1.57 -2.83
C ALA A 152 -7.03 0.90 -2.22
N GLN A 153 -6.98 0.73 -0.90
CA GLN A 153 -5.89 0.02 -0.23
C GLN A 153 -5.84 -1.46 -0.60
N ASP A 154 -7.00 -2.10 -0.66
CA ASP A 154 -7.12 -3.51 -1.05
C ASP A 154 -6.60 -3.70 -2.48
N ARG A 155 -6.98 -2.80 -3.39
CA ARG A 155 -6.47 -2.82 -4.76
C ARG A 155 -4.95 -2.62 -4.85
N ALA A 156 -4.41 -1.66 -4.12
CA ALA A 156 -2.96 -1.43 -4.10
C ALA A 156 -2.18 -2.64 -3.58
N ARG A 157 -2.76 -3.41 -2.64
CA ARG A 157 -2.17 -4.67 -2.17
C ARG A 157 -2.15 -5.72 -3.27
N HIS A 158 -3.28 -5.96 -3.93
CA HIS A 158 -3.37 -6.95 -5.00
C HIS A 158 -2.40 -6.63 -6.15
N THR A 159 -2.33 -5.36 -6.59
CA THR A 159 -1.36 -4.95 -7.63
C THR A 159 0.08 -5.22 -7.19
N SER A 160 0.44 -4.92 -5.94
CA SER A 160 1.79 -5.20 -5.42
C SER A 160 2.08 -6.69 -5.29
N GLU A 161 1.09 -7.53 -4.98
CA GLU A 161 1.24 -8.98 -4.89
C GLU A 161 1.41 -9.61 -6.28
N ASP A 162 0.67 -9.11 -7.28
CA ASP A 162 0.81 -9.53 -8.68
C ASP A 162 2.20 -9.18 -9.23
N GLU A 163 2.65 -7.93 -9.02
CA GLU A 163 3.99 -7.47 -9.41
C GLU A 163 5.10 -8.32 -8.75
N LEU A 164 4.95 -8.65 -7.46
CA LEU A 164 5.91 -9.50 -6.75
C LEU A 164 5.90 -10.93 -7.30
N THR A 165 4.73 -11.45 -7.67
CA THR A 165 4.58 -12.79 -8.24
C THR A 165 5.25 -12.87 -9.62
N GLU A 166 5.04 -11.85 -10.48
CA GLU A 166 5.70 -11.74 -11.78
C GLU A 166 7.22 -11.65 -11.62
N LEU A 167 7.70 -10.75 -10.75
CA LEU A 167 9.12 -10.60 -10.46
C LEU A 167 9.75 -11.89 -9.92
N SER A 168 9.04 -12.63 -9.06
CA SER A 168 9.53 -13.90 -8.53
C SER A 168 9.70 -14.94 -9.65
N ARG A 169 8.76 -15.01 -10.60
CA ARG A 169 8.88 -15.88 -11.79
C ARG A 169 10.06 -15.49 -12.67
N GLU A 170 10.27 -14.20 -12.91
CA GLU A 170 11.42 -13.70 -13.68
C GLU A 170 12.75 -14.09 -13.00
N VAL A 171 12.84 -13.89 -11.68
CA VAL A 171 14.01 -14.29 -10.89
C VAL A 171 14.24 -15.79 -10.94
N GLU A 172 13.20 -16.62 -10.88
CA GLU A 172 13.32 -18.08 -11.02
C GLU A 172 13.84 -18.51 -12.40
N MET A 173 13.32 -17.89 -13.47
CA MET A 173 13.78 -18.14 -14.84
C MET A 173 15.25 -17.75 -15.01
N GLU A 174 15.64 -16.56 -14.56
CA GLU A 174 17.03 -16.07 -14.63
C GLU A 174 17.98 -16.92 -13.77
N ALA A 175 17.58 -17.28 -12.55
CA ALA A 175 18.36 -18.16 -11.69
C ALA A 175 18.53 -19.56 -12.32
N GLY A 176 17.51 -20.07 -13.02
CA GLY A 176 17.58 -21.31 -13.79
C GLY A 176 18.58 -21.22 -14.96
N ALA A 177 18.53 -20.13 -15.72
CA ALA A 177 19.46 -19.87 -16.81
C ALA A 177 20.93 -19.82 -16.32
N LEU A 178 21.18 -19.14 -15.20
CA LEU A 178 22.51 -19.07 -14.59
C LEU A 178 23.03 -20.44 -14.12
N ARG A 179 22.16 -21.35 -13.67
CA ARG A 179 22.54 -22.73 -13.29
C ARG A 179 22.82 -23.60 -14.51
N HIS A 180 22.13 -23.37 -15.63
CA HIS A 180 22.33 -24.14 -16.85
C HIS A 180 23.70 -23.91 -17.51
N TRP A 181 24.37 -22.79 -17.19
CA TRP A 181 25.78 -22.54 -17.56
C TRP A 181 26.77 -23.48 -16.84
N ALA A 182 26.39 -24.13 -15.72
CA ALA A 182 27.24 -25.17 -15.14
C ALA A 182 27.23 -26.40 -16.08
N PRO A 183 28.38 -26.80 -16.67
CA PRO A 183 28.40 -27.94 -17.57
C PRO A 183 27.90 -29.18 -16.82
N SER A 184 26.76 -29.71 -17.28
CA SER A 184 26.32 -31.04 -16.87
C SER A 184 27.47 -32.01 -17.12
N PRO A 185 27.88 -32.85 -16.15
CA PRO A 185 28.73 -33.98 -16.46
C PRO A 185 27.95 -34.82 -17.46
N VAL A 186 28.33 -34.73 -18.73
CA VAL A 186 27.97 -35.71 -19.72
C VAL A 186 28.58 -37.01 -19.20
N GLU A 187 27.81 -37.82 -18.48
CA GLU A 187 28.11 -39.24 -18.26
C GLU A 187 27.91 -40.00 -19.58
N GLY A 188 28.71 -39.60 -20.56
CA GLY A 188 29.17 -40.49 -21.61
C GLY A 188 30.35 -41.28 -21.08
N ASN A 189 30.07 -42.28 -20.22
CA ASN A 189 30.94 -43.45 -20.12
C ASN A 189 30.17 -44.67 -19.62
N ALA A 190 29.18 -45.12 -20.40
CA ALA A 190 28.85 -46.53 -20.39
C ALA A 190 29.89 -47.25 -21.27
N PRO A 191 30.67 -48.21 -20.75
CA PRO A 191 31.63 -48.94 -21.56
C PRO A 191 30.84 -49.71 -22.62
N ARG A 192 31.16 -49.41 -23.88
CA ARG A 192 30.79 -50.22 -25.04
C ARG A 192 31.35 -51.62 -24.81
N ARG A 193 30.56 -52.50 -24.19
CA ARG A 193 30.81 -53.95 -24.17
C ARG A 193 30.69 -54.45 -25.60
N GLU A 194 31.84 -54.47 -26.27
CA GLU A 194 32.27 -55.43 -27.28
C GLU A 194 31.16 -56.29 -27.86
N ALA A 195 30.56 -55.78 -28.92
CA ALA A 195 29.98 -56.61 -29.96
C ALA A 195 31.12 -57.33 -30.72
N THR A 196 31.74 -58.33 -30.09
CA THR A 196 32.61 -59.31 -30.73
C THR A 196 32.39 -60.70 -30.12
N ALA A 197 31.17 -61.20 -30.20
CA ALA A 197 30.84 -62.59 -29.89
C ALA A 197 30.03 -63.27 -31.01
N LYS A 198 30.18 -62.82 -32.26
CA LYS A 198 29.54 -63.47 -33.43
C LYS A 198 30.46 -63.54 -34.66
N LYS A 199 31.71 -63.97 -34.47
CA LYS A 199 32.57 -64.42 -35.58
C LYS A 199 33.72 -65.33 -35.13
N ARG A 200 33.43 -66.28 -34.22
CA ARG A 200 34.37 -67.34 -33.85
C ARG A 200 33.67 -68.68 -33.58
N ASP A 201 32.60 -68.95 -34.33
CA ASP A 201 31.95 -70.27 -34.46
C ASP A 201 31.86 -70.72 -35.94
N GLU A 202 32.45 -69.98 -36.88
CA GLU A 202 32.55 -70.41 -38.30
C GLU A 202 33.96 -70.87 -38.69
N LEU A 203 34.83 -71.10 -37.71
CA LEU A 203 36.18 -71.61 -37.98
C LEU A 203 36.60 -72.63 -36.93
N LYS A 204 35.83 -73.71 -36.82
CA LYS A 204 36.27 -75.04 -36.38
C LYS A 204 35.15 -76.05 -36.62
N ASP A 205 35.42 -76.93 -37.58
CA ASP A 205 34.85 -78.26 -37.81
C ASP A 205 33.39 -78.40 -38.27
#